data_AF-A0ABD6VGG7-F1
#
_entry.id   AF-A0ABD6VGG7-F1
#
_cell.length_a   1.000
_cell.length_b   1.000
_cell.length_c   1.000
_cell.angle_alpha   90.00
_cell.angle_beta   90.00
_cell.angle_gamma   90.00
#
_symmetry.space_group_name_H-M   'P 1'
#
loop_
_entity.id
_entity.type
_entity.pdbx_description
1 polymer ?
#
loop_
_entity_poly.entity_id
_entity_poly.type
_entity_poly.pdbx_seq_one_letter_code
_entity_poly.pdbx_strand_id
1 'polypeptide(L)'
;MEVIVRSSGGIAGLITWGAVMLNLINTAFLKQDSVGWWLRKCCWSRTLDYCYAETAEGEHEEVLALMEIQLSPQVHVKITVNYENRYLGKGDYYSVAVQNGAGVQVRLPNVLRGQTVHFNVISSKRPLGVLTVEKIDQPIHEAFLDRGQFRNTEQFGTLTNKRAGKASENFTYPRMPPENEDLIWETWVPLDKDATYLELQLWYPANLLNPGGDDRSYLFQMELGIRGDTAIDGLAAVELEVKASSRIGALTLEVAEGTPV
;
A
#
# COMPACT_ATOMS: atom_id res chain seq x y z
N MET A 1 -5.55 27.11 9.26
CA MET A 1 -4.38 27.29 8.37
C MET A 1 -4.87 28.15 7.21
N GLU A 2 -4.52 29.43 7.19
CA GLU A 2 -5.02 30.38 6.18
C GLU A 2 -4.04 30.36 5.00
N VAL A 3 -4.49 29.79 3.87
CA VAL A 3 -3.70 29.64 2.64
C VAL A 3 -3.95 30.89 1.80
N ILE A 4 -2.93 31.74 1.64
CA ILE A 4 -2.99 32.91 0.75
C ILE A 4 -2.38 32.51 -0.58
N VAL A 5 -3.23 32.42 -1.61
CA VAL A 5 -2.86 32.10 -2.99
C VAL A 5 -2.20 33.33 -3.65
N ARG A 6 -0.91 33.24 -4.00
CA ARG A 6 -0.30 34.20 -4.93
C ARG A 6 -0.59 33.76 -6.36
N SER A 7 -1.48 34.49 -7.04
CA SER A 7 -1.93 34.17 -8.39
C SER A 7 -0.86 34.51 -9.43
N SER A 8 -0.37 33.52 -10.17
CA SER A 8 0.21 33.72 -11.50
C SER A 8 -0.90 33.54 -12.55
N GLY A 9 -1.48 34.67 -12.99
CA GLY A 9 -2.11 34.87 -14.30
C GLY A 9 -3.22 33.93 -14.79
N GLY A 10 -4.48 34.40 -14.74
CA GLY A 10 -5.55 34.02 -15.68
C GLY A 10 -6.64 33.08 -15.16
N ILE A 11 -7.86 33.27 -15.70
CA ILE A 11 -9.09 32.51 -15.37
C ILE A 11 -8.92 31.00 -15.63
N ALA A 12 -8.07 30.61 -16.59
CA ALA A 12 -7.72 29.22 -16.85
C ALA A 12 -6.90 28.59 -15.70
N GLY A 13 -5.99 29.36 -15.08
CA GLY A 13 -5.24 28.91 -13.92
C GLY A 13 -6.17 28.57 -12.76
N LEU A 14 -7.13 29.45 -12.43
CA LEU A 14 -8.08 29.27 -11.32
C LEU A 14 -8.89 27.97 -11.40
N ILE A 15 -9.25 27.50 -12.61
CA ILE A 15 -10.04 26.28 -12.80
C ILE A 15 -9.17 25.03 -12.59
N THR A 16 -7.95 24.99 -13.14
CA THR A 16 -6.99 23.91 -12.87
C THR A 16 -6.60 23.85 -11.39
N TRP A 17 -6.38 25.00 -10.74
CA TRP A 17 -5.97 25.06 -9.34
C TRP A 17 -7.10 24.73 -8.36
N GLY A 18 -8.37 25.02 -8.71
CA GLY A 18 -9.54 24.61 -7.91
C GLY A 18 -9.74 23.09 -7.87
N ALA A 19 -9.54 22.41 -9.00
CA ALA A 19 -9.57 20.95 -9.06
C ALA A 19 -8.42 20.30 -8.27
N VAL A 20 -7.22 20.88 -8.35
CA VAL A 20 -6.06 20.47 -7.54
C VAL A 20 -6.37 20.61 -6.04
N MET A 21 -6.97 21.73 -5.62
CA MET A 21 -7.35 21.94 -4.22
C MET A 21 -8.40 20.95 -3.72
N LEU A 22 -9.43 20.63 -4.51
CA LEU A 22 -10.45 19.65 -4.13
C LEU A 22 -9.86 18.23 -3.99
N ASN A 23 -9.00 17.83 -4.94
CA ASN A 23 -8.25 16.58 -4.86
C ASN A 23 -7.29 16.57 -3.64
N LEU A 24 -6.67 17.71 -3.33
CA LEU A 24 -5.82 17.84 -2.14
C LEU A 24 -6.61 17.65 -0.85
N ILE A 25 -7.83 18.17 -0.74
CA ILE A 25 -8.66 18.03 0.47
C ILE A 25 -8.99 16.56 0.74
N ASN A 26 -9.43 15.81 -0.28
CA ASN A 26 -9.71 14.37 -0.14
C ASN A 26 -8.44 13.58 0.20
N THR A 27 -7.31 13.93 -0.43
CA THR A 27 -6.02 13.29 -0.17
C THR A 27 -5.50 13.62 1.23
N ALA A 28 -5.69 14.86 1.70
CA ALA A 28 -5.26 15.33 3.01
C ALA A 28 -6.00 14.64 4.17
N PHE A 29 -7.26 14.23 3.96
CA PHE A 29 -8.00 13.48 4.99
C PHE A 29 -7.38 12.11 5.25
N LEU A 30 -6.89 11.43 4.21
CA LEU A 30 -6.33 10.08 4.31
C LEU A 30 -4.81 10.07 4.51
N LYS A 31 -4.09 10.99 3.88
CA LYS A 31 -2.61 11.05 3.79
C LYS A 31 -2.08 12.34 4.42
N GLN A 32 -2.64 12.70 5.57
CA GLN A 32 -2.46 14.00 6.22
C GLN A 32 -0.99 14.38 6.42
N ASP A 33 -0.16 13.42 6.83
CA ASP A 33 1.25 13.66 7.14
C ASP A 33 2.06 13.96 5.87
N SER A 34 1.89 13.14 4.84
CA SER A 34 2.56 13.34 3.54
C SER A 34 2.12 14.62 2.85
N VAL A 35 0.81 14.92 2.84
CA VAL A 35 0.30 16.20 2.29
C VAL A 35 0.78 17.39 3.13
N GLY A 36 0.79 17.26 4.46
CA GLY A 36 1.28 18.30 5.36
C GLY A 36 2.76 18.61 5.15
N TRP A 37 3.58 17.59 4.90
CA TRP A 37 4.99 17.76 4.56
C TRP A 37 5.16 18.42 3.19
N TRP A 38 4.40 18.01 2.19
CA TRP A 38 4.41 18.64 0.87
C TRP A 38 3.99 20.12 0.94
N LEU A 39 2.94 20.46 1.69
CA LEU A 39 2.48 21.85 1.88
C LEU A 39 3.52 22.77 2.54
N ARG A 40 4.46 22.21 3.31
CA ARG A 40 5.58 22.99 3.89
C ARG A 40 6.65 23.35 2.86
N LYS A 41 6.74 22.60 1.76
CA LYS A 41 7.76 22.74 0.72
C LYS A 41 7.22 23.30 -0.60
N CYS A 42 5.91 23.26 -0.82
CA CYS A 42 5.32 23.73 -2.05
C CYS A 42 5.46 25.25 -2.21
N CYS A 43 5.23 25.74 -3.43
CA CYS A 43 5.25 27.16 -3.79
C CYS A 43 4.29 28.05 -2.96
N TRP A 44 3.33 27.48 -2.23
CA TRP A 44 2.43 28.21 -1.32
C TRP A 44 2.98 28.36 0.10
N SER A 45 4.12 27.75 0.40
CA SER A 45 4.72 27.83 1.73
C SER A 45 5.24 29.23 2.04
N ARG A 46 5.10 29.64 3.29
CA ARG A 46 5.60 30.94 3.78
C ARG A 46 7.10 30.92 4.10
N THR A 47 7.70 29.72 4.23
CA THR A 47 9.10 29.52 4.61
C THR A 47 9.91 29.11 3.39
N LEU A 48 10.56 30.08 2.75
CA LEU A 48 11.30 29.89 1.49
C LEU A 48 12.52 28.96 1.62
N ASP A 49 13.11 28.85 2.82
CA ASP A 49 14.34 28.07 3.05
C ASP A 49 14.18 26.56 2.77
N TYR A 50 12.94 26.06 2.71
CA TYR A 50 12.63 24.64 2.49
C TYR A 50 11.77 24.40 1.25
N CYS A 51 11.50 25.44 0.46
CA CYS A 51 10.70 25.31 -0.74
C CYS A 51 11.44 24.56 -1.85
N TYR A 52 10.69 23.93 -2.75
CA TYR A 52 11.26 23.54 -4.04
C TYR A 52 11.84 24.76 -4.74
N ALA A 53 12.92 24.55 -5.51
CA ALA A 53 13.59 25.62 -6.21
C ALA A 53 12.63 26.30 -7.21
N GLU A 54 12.65 27.62 -7.30
CA GLU A 54 11.89 28.40 -8.30
C GLU A 54 12.54 28.29 -9.70
N THR A 55 12.66 27.06 -10.18
CA THR A 55 13.22 26.66 -11.47
C THR A 55 12.29 25.64 -12.11
N ALA A 56 12.37 25.44 -13.43
CA ALA A 56 11.56 24.43 -14.11
C ALA A 56 11.74 23.01 -13.53
N GLU A 57 12.95 22.70 -13.04
CA GLU A 57 13.25 21.43 -12.38
C GLU A 57 12.57 21.33 -11.01
N GLY A 58 12.63 22.39 -10.19
CA GLY A 58 11.97 22.41 -8.88
C GLY A 58 10.44 22.41 -8.96
N GLU A 59 9.86 23.10 -9.94
CA GLU A 59 8.41 23.01 -10.22
C GLU A 59 8.01 21.57 -10.61
N HIS A 60 8.84 20.91 -11.42
CA HIS A 60 8.62 19.52 -11.80
C HIS A 60 8.69 18.58 -10.58
N GLU A 61 9.68 18.75 -9.71
CA GLU A 61 9.80 17.98 -8.46
C GLU A 61 8.61 18.18 -7.52
N GLU A 62 8.12 19.41 -7.39
CA GLU A 62 6.93 19.72 -6.58
C GLU A 62 5.70 18.95 -7.07
N VAL A 63 5.46 18.96 -8.39
CA VAL A 63 4.34 18.24 -9.03
C VAL A 63 4.51 16.73 -8.88
N LEU A 64 5.71 16.20 -9.11
CA LEU A 64 6.00 14.78 -8.93
C LEU A 64 5.74 14.32 -7.49
N ALA A 65 6.21 15.07 -6.49
CA ALA A 65 5.98 14.73 -5.09
C ALA A 65 4.48 14.71 -4.73
N LEU A 66 3.68 15.62 -5.30
CA LEU A 66 2.23 15.59 -5.11
C LEU A 66 1.59 14.37 -5.79
N MET A 67 2.01 14.05 -7.02
CA MET A 67 1.54 12.87 -7.74
C MET A 67 1.87 11.57 -6.99
N GLU A 68 3.06 11.46 -6.42
CA GLU A 68 3.46 10.29 -5.61
C GLU A 68 2.53 10.10 -4.41
N ILE A 69 2.17 11.18 -3.73
CA ILE A 69 1.21 11.15 -2.62
C ILE A 69 -0.17 10.76 -3.12
N GLN A 70 -0.65 11.30 -4.25
CA GLN A 70 -1.97 10.97 -4.78
C GLN A 70 -2.05 9.49 -5.17
N LEU A 71 -1.03 8.99 -5.86
CA LEU A 71 -0.96 7.63 -6.38
C LEU A 71 -0.56 6.59 -5.32
N SER A 72 -0.18 7.01 -4.11
CA SER A 72 0.27 6.05 -3.11
C SER A 72 -0.83 5.07 -2.71
N PRO A 73 -0.53 3.76 -2.61
CA PRO A 73 -1.53 2.76 -2.33
C PRO A 73 -1.89 2.75 -0.83
N GLN A 74 -2.95 2.03 -0.48
CA GLN A 74 -3.29 1.71 0.91
C GLN A 74 -3.21 0.20 1.10
N VAL A 75 -2.62 -0.24 2.21
CA VAL A 75 -2.44 -1.67 2.49
C VAL A 75 -3.10 -2.00 3.81
N HIS A 76 -4.00 -2.99 3.80
CA HIS A 76 -4.62 -3.52 5.00
C HIS A 76 -4.26 -5.00 5.17
N VAL A 77 -3.83 -5.38 6.38
CA VAL A 77 -3.44 -6.75 6.71
C VAL A 77 -4.16 -7.21 7.95
N LYS A 78 -4.56 -8.48 8.00
CA LYS A 78 -5.16 -9.08 9.19
C LYS A 78 -4.81 -10.56 9.29
N ILE A 79 -4.44 -11.00 10.49
CA ILE A 79 -4.02 -12.40 10.68
C ILE A 79 -5.21 -13.36 10.55
N THR A 80 -4.89 -14.58 10.13
CA THR A 80 -5.79 -15.72 10.22
C THR A 80 -5.25 -16.70 11.26
N VAL A 81 -6.16 -17.43 11.91
CA VAL A 81 -5.81 -18.39 12.96
C VAL A 81 -6.43 -19.76 12.69
N ASN A 82 -5.72 -20.80 13.09
CA ASN A 82 -6.25 -22.14 13.28
C ASN A 82 -6.30 -22.46 14.78
N TYR A 83 -7.28 -23.26 15.19
CA TYR A 83 -7.41 -23.70 16.56
C TYR A 83 -6.74 -25.07 16.73
N GLU A 84 -5.77 -25.14 17.63
CA GLU A 84 -5.05 -26.37 17.96
C GLU A 84 -5.41 -26.83 19.38
N ASN A 85 -5.63 -28.14 19.54
CA ASN A 85 -5.86 -28.74 20.85
C ASN A 85 -4.52 -28.99 21.55
N ARG A 86 -4.30 -28.36 22.70
CA ARG A 86 -3.13 -28.58 23.54
C ARG A 86 -3.49 -29.40 24.77
N TYR A 87 -2.65 -30.39 25.07
CA TYR A 87 -2.84 -31.29 26.19
C TYR A 87 -2.38 -30.64 27.50
N LEU A 88 -3.23 -30.67 28.53
CA LEU A 88 -2.98 -30.07 29.84
C LEU A 88 -2.56 -31.11 30.91
N GLY A 89 -2.48 -32.39 30.55
CA GLY A 89 -2.34 -33.49 31.52
C GLY A 89 -3.71 -34.03 31.96
N LYS A 90 -3.72 -35.28 32.48
CA LYS A 90 -4.93 -35.96 33.02
C LYS A 90 -6.14 -36.09 32.07
N GLY A 91 -5.93 -36.01 30.75
CA GLY A 91 -6.99 -36.19 29.77
C GLY A 91 -7.68 -34.90 29.33
N ASP A 92 -7.28 -33.76 29.91
CA ASP A 92 -7.86 -32.46 29.57
C ASP A 92 -7.13 -31.82 28.38
N TYR A 93 -7.90 -31.20 27.50
CA TYR A 93 -7.44 -30.45 26.34
C TYR A 93 -8.02 -29.04 26.36
N TYR A 94 -7.26 -28.07 25.87
CA TYR A 94 -7.76 -26.72 25.61
C TYR A 94 -7.42 -26.30 24.19
N SER A 95 -8.29 -25.47 23.61
CA SER A 95 -8.14 -24.97 22.25
C SER A 95 -7.39 -23.63 22.24
N VAL A 96 -6.32 -23.53 21.46
CA VAL A 96 -5.49 -22.33 21.34
C VAL A 96 -5.53 -21.84 19.90
N ALA A 97 -5.80 -20.54 19.73
CA ALA A 97 -5.67 -19.88 18.44
C ALA A 97 -4.18 -19.72 18.10
N VAL A 98 -3.76 -20.31 16.99
CA VAL A 98 -2.39 -20.24 16.47
C VAL A 98 -2.45 -19.58 15.09
N GLN A 99 -1.63 -18.55 14.88
CA GLN A 99 -1.50 -17.88 13.60
C GLN A 99 -1.09 -18.88 12.52
N ASN A 100 -1.74 -18.81 11.35
CA ASN A 100 -1.41 -19.66 10.21
C ASN A 100 -1.21 -18.88 8.90
N GLY A 101 -1.41 -17.56 8.92
CA GLY A 101 -1.36 -16.71 7.74
C GLY A 101 -1.94 -15.33 8.00
N ALA A 102 -2.08 -14.56 6.93
CA ALA A 102 -2.78 -13.29 6.93
C ALA A 102 -3.52 -13.07 5.61
N GLY A 103 -4.69 -12.44 5.71
CA GLY A 103 -5.30 -11.76 4.58
C GLY A 103 -4.58 -10.43 4.34
N VAL A 104 -4.44 -10.06 3.07
CA VAL A 104 -3.80 -8.82 2.63
C VAL A 104 -4.69 -8.17 1.58
N GLN A 105 -4.94 -6.88 1.72
CA GLN A 105 -5.63 -6.06 0.73
C GLN A 105 -4.73 -4.90 0.34
N VAL A 106 -4.43 -4.77 -0.95
CA VAL A 106 -3.72 -3.63 -1.52
C VAL A 106 -4.70 -2.84 -2.37
N ARG A 107 -5.04 -1.62 -1.95
CA ARG A 107 -5.84 -0.68 -2.73
C ARG A 107 -4.93 0.07 -3.70
N LEU A 108 -5.12 -0.22 -4.97
CA LEU A 108 -4.40 0.34 -6.10
C LEU A 108 -5.23 1.46 -6.75
N PRO A 109 -4.63 2.63 -7.05
CA PRO A 109 -5.28 3.69 -7.80
C PRO A 109 -5.83 3.22 -9.15
N ASN A 110 -6.98 3.76 -9.54
CA ASN A 110 -7.64 3.45 -10.83
C ASN A 110 -6.74 3.64 -12.06
N VAL A 111 -5.78 4.58 -12.00
CA VAL A 111 -4.88 4.91 -13.11
C VAL A 111 -3.91 3.78 -13.46
N LEU A 112 -3.77 2.79 -12.58
CA LEU A 112 -2.94 1.60 -12.82
C LEU A 112 -3.64 0.56 -13.68
N ARG A 113 -4.92 0.73 -14.03
CA ARG A 113 -5.63 -0.21 -14.91
C ARG A 113 -4.92 -0.35 -16.26
N GLY A 114 -4.77 -1.58 -16.72
CA GLY A 114 -3.99 -1.92 -17.91
C GLY A 114 -2.48 -1.80 -17.74
N GLN A 115 -2.01 -1.48 -16.54
CA GLN A 115 -0.58 -1.38 -16.24
C GLN A 115 -0.10 -2.60 -15.46
N THR A 116 1.21 -2.80 -15.55
CA THR A 116 1.93 -3.82 -14.80
C THR A 116 2.54 -3.18 -13.54
N VAL A 117 2.27 -3.79 -12.39
CA VAL A 117 2.82 -3.36 -11.10
C VAL A 117 3.74 -4.44 -10.55
N HIS A 118 4.87 -4.02 -9.99
CA HIS A 118 5.84 -4.95 -9.38
C HIS A 118 5.81 -4.85 -7.86
N PHE A 119 6.00 -5.98 -7.18
CA PHE A 119 6.05 -5.99 -5.72
C PHE A 119 6.97 -7.06 -5.16
N ASN A 120 7.51 -6.76 -3.98
CA ASN A 120 8.18 -7.72 -3.11
C ASN A 120 7.40 -7.80 -1.80
N VAL A 121 7.24 -9.02 -1.28
CA VAL A 121 6.54 -9.27 -0.03
C VAL A 121 7.33 -10.27 0.81
N ILE A 122 7.58 -9.91 2.06
CA ILE A 122 8.24 -10.78 3.04
C ILE A 122 7.48 -10.75 4.36
N SER A 123 7.73 -11.76 5.19
CA SER A 123 7.34 -11.73 6.60
C SER A 123 8.59 -11.55 7.44
N SER A 124 8.46 -10.81 8.53
CA SER A 124 9.56 -10.55 9.46
C SER A 124 9.09 -10.65 10.91
N LYS A 125 10.05 -10.80 11.82
CA LYS A 125 9.82 -10.85 13.26
C LYS A 125 10.76 -9.89 13.97
N ARG A 126 10.37 -9.50 15.18
CA ARG A 126 11.26 -8.78 16.09
C ARG A 126 11.65 -9.71 17.23
N PRO A 127 12.85 -10.32 17.19
CA PRO A 127 13.26 -11.21 18.26
C PRO A 127 13.31 -10.46 19.60
N LEU A 128 12.72 -11.06 20.63
CA LEU A 128 12.66 -10.51 22.00
C LEU A 128 12.03 -9.11 22.12
N GLY A 129 11.30 -8.62 21.10
CA GLY A 129 10.58 -7.35 21.13
C GLY A 129 11.44 -6.07 21.13
N VAL A 130 12.77 -6.19 21.27
CA VAL A 130 13.70 -5.04 21.34
C VAL A 130 14.83 -5.08 20.32
N LEU A 131 15.04 -6.22 19.65
CA LEU A 131 16.10 -6.35 18.63
C LEU A 131 15.65 -5.77 17.28
N THR A 132 16.60 -5.72 16.33
CA THR A 132 16.33 -5.37 14.93
C THR A 132 15.34 -6.36 14.32
N VAL A 133 14.53 -5.88 13.38
CA VAL A 133 13.60 -6.74 12.64
C VAL A 133 14.40 -7.68 11.74
N GLU A 134 14.04 -8.95 11.73
CA GLU A 134 14.69 -9.99 10.94
C GLU A 134 13.67 -10.66 10.00
N LYS A 135 14.04 -10.84 8.74
CA LYS A 135 13.26 -11.60 7.76
C LYS A 135 13.09 -13.05 8.21
N ILE A 136 11.90 -13.61 7.95
CA ILE A 136 11.63 -15.05 8.04
C ILE A 136 11.70 -15.65 6.64
N ASP A 137 12.49 -16.70 6.48
CA ASP A 137 12.72 -17.40 5.20
C ASP A 137 11.57 -18.35 4.81
N GLN A 138 10.33 -17.88 4.95
CA GLN A 138 9.16 -18.58 4.45
C GLN A 138 8.77 -18.01 3.07
N PRO A 139 8.60 -18.85 2.03
CA PRO A 139 8.16 -18.39 0.73
C PRO A 139 6.68 -18.02 0.78
N ILE A 140 6.39 -16.72 0.72
CA ILE A 140 5.01 -16.19 0.71
C ILE A 140 4.64 -15.54 -0.63
N HIS A 141 5.63 -15.35 -1.50
CA HIS A 141 5.52 -14.62 -2.76
C HIS A 141 4.58 -15.31 -3.76
N GLU A 142 4.71 -16.63 -3.96
CA GLU A 142 3.82 -17.40 -4.84
C GLU A 142 2.37 -17.35 -4.34
N ALA A 143 2.17 -17.55 -3.03
CA ALA A 143 0.84 -17.53 -2.43
C ALA A 143 0.15 -16.17 -2.57
N PHE A 144 0.93 -15.08 -2.53
CA PHE A 144 0.41 -13.73 -2.70
C PHE A 144 -0.24 -13.53 -4.08
N LEU A 145 0.35 -14.08 -5.13
CA LEU A 145 -0.18 -14.03 -6.49
C LEU A 145 -1.30 -15.06 -6.72
N ASP A 146 -1.02 -16.34 -6.46
CA ASP A 146 -1.90 -17.47 -6.83
C ASP A 146 -3.26 -17.44 -6.14
N ARG A 147 -3.36 -16.74 -5.00
CA ARG A 147 -4.57 -16.68 -4.19
C ARG A 147 -5.26 -15.33 -4.24
N GLY A 148 -4.70 -14.38 -4.98
CA GLY A 148 -5.25 -13.05 -5.03
C GLY A 148 -6.38 -12.91 -6.04
N GLN A 149 -7.26 -11.96 -5.76
CA GLN A 149 -8.40 -11.62 -6.58
C GLN A 149 -8.70 -10.13 -6.47
N PHE A 150 -9.22 -9.54 -7.55
CA PHE A 150 -9.68 -8.16 -7.52
C PHE A 150 -11.02 -8.04 -6.79
N ARG A 151 -11.15 -7.04 -5.92
CA ARG A 151 -12.36 -6.70 -5.16
C ARG A 151 -12.75 -5.24 -5.36
N ASN A 152 -14.01 -4.93 -5.05
CA ASN A 152 -14.52 -3.56 -5.04
C ASN A 152 -14.01 -2.80 -3.81
N THR A 153 -13.80 -1.48 -3.95
CA THR A 153 -13.31 -0.58 -2.91
C THR A 153 -14.11 -0.63 -1.60
N GLU A 154 -15.42 -0.92 -1.66
CA GLU A 154 -16.27 -1.10 -0.48
C GLU A 154 -15.82 -2.24 0.45
N GLN A 155 -15.05 -3.20 -0.07
CA GLN A 155 -14.52 -4.34 0.69
C GLN A 155 -13.17 -4.03 1.38
N PHE A 156 -12.65 -2.81 1.25
CA PHE A 156 -11.40 -2.45 1.90
C PHE A 156 -11.56 -2.45 3.43
N GLY A 157 -10.62 -3.08 4.13
CA GLY A 157 -10.69 -3.28 5.58
C GLY A 157 -11.53 -4.48 6.02
N THR A 158 -12.24 -5.15 5.11
CA THR A 158 -13.13 -6.27 5.46
C THR A 158 -12.45 -7.62 5.28
N LEU A 159 -11.41 -7.90 6.06
CA LEU A 159 -10.75 -9.21 6.09
C LEU A 159 -11.36 -10.15 7.14
N THR A 160 -11.53 -11.42 6.77
CA THR A 160 -11.94 -12.48 7.71
C THR A 160 -10.74 -13.04 8.47
N ASN A 161 -10.98 -13.68 9.61
CA ASN A 161 -9.95 -14.38 10.39
C ASN A 161 -9.70 -15.82 9.93
N LYS A 162 -10.35 -16.25 8.83
CA LYS A 162 -10.22 -17.59 8.26
C LYS A 162 -9.38 -17.51 6.99
N ARG A 163 -8.68 -18.61 6.71
CA ARG A 163 -7.92 -18.77 5.47
C ARG A 163 -8.84 -18.60 4.25
N ALA A 164 -8.43 -17.75 3.32
CA ALA A 164 -9.08 -17.69 2.00
C ALA A 164 -8.73 -18.94 1.18
N GLY A 165 -9.72 -19.47 0.45
CA GLY A 165 -9.50 -20.50 -0.57
C GLY A 165 -8.65 -19.98 -1.73
N LYS A 166 -8.29 -20.83 -2.69
CA LYS A 166 -7.59 -20.32 -3.89
C LYS A 166 -8.53 -19.44 -4.71
N ALA A 167 -7.99 -18.41 -5.35
CA ALA A 167 -8.76 -17.58 -6.27
C ALA A 167 -9.39 -18.43 -7.38
N SER A 168 -8.66 -19.44 -7.89
CA SER A 168 -9.15 -20.39 -8.90
C SER A 168 -10.33 -21.27 -8.44
N GLU A 169 -10.50 -21.45 -7.13
CA GLU A 169 -11.59 -22.25 -6.55
C GLU A 169 -12.85 -21.41 -6.31
N ASN A 170 -12.70 -20.08 -6.37
CA ASN A 170 -13.80 -19.14 -6.22
C ASN A 170 -14.36 -18.78 -7.61
N PHE A 171 -15.35 -19.54 -8.09
CA PHE A 171 -16.04 -19.31 -9.37
C PHE A 171 -16.92 -18.05 -9.38
N THR A 172 -16.93 -17.28 -8.29
CA THR A 172 -17.57 -15.97 -8.23
C THR A 172 -16.60 -14.97 -8.84
N TYR A 173 -16.66 -14.75 -10.16
CA TYR A 173 -15.97 -13.63 -10.79
C TYR A 173 -16.60 -12.34 -10.26
N PRO A 174 -15.96 -11.61 -9.33
CA PRO A 174 -16.53 -10.36 -8.89
C PRO A 174 -16.58 -9.44 -10.10
N ARG A 175 -17.71 -8.77 -10.30
CA ARG A 175 -17.84 -7.77 -11.36
C ARG A 175 -16.73 -6.74 -11.13
N MET A 176 -15.89 -6.53 -12.14
CA MET A 176 -14.82 -5.54 -12.05
C MET A 176 -15.43 -4.19 -11.61
N PRO A 177 -14.83 -3.50 -10.63
CA PRO A 177 -15.27 -2.17 -10.25
C PRO A 177 -15.24 -1.23 -11.45
N PRO A 178 -16.15 -0.24 -11.52
CA PRO A 178 -16.16 0.80 -12.54
C PRO A 178 -14.76 1.38 -12.81
N GLU A 179 -14.46 1.74 -14.05
CA GLU A 179 -13.11 2.17 -14.47
C GLU A 179 -12.57 3.37 -13.67
N ASN A 180 -13.47 4.25 -13.19
CA ASN A 180 -13.12 5.41 -12.38
C ASN A 180 -12.91 5.09 -10.89
N GLU A 181 -13.12 3.85 -10.46
CA GLU A 181 -12.87 3.42 -9.08
C GLU A 181 -11.54 2.69 -8.95
N ASP A 182 -10.91 2.87 -7.79
CA ASP A 182 -9.73 2.12 -7.38
C ASP A 182 -10.03 0.61 -7.36
N LEU A 183 -8.97 -0.19 -7.33
CA LEU A 183 -9.03 -1.64 -7.29
C LEU A 183 -8.42 -2.16 -6.01
N ILE A 184 -9.04 -3.17 -5.39
CA ILE A 184 -8.40 -3.88 -4.29
C ILE A 184 -7.86 -5.20 -4.83
N TRP A 185 -6.56 -5.43 -4.69
CA TRP A 185 -5.97 -6.76 -4.74
C TRP A 185 -6.08 -7.41 -3.37
N GLU A 186 -6.98 -8.39 -3.21
CA GLU A 186 -7.16 -9.15 -1.98
C GLU A 186 -6.54 -10.53 -2.12
N THR A 187 -5.64 -10.91 -1.21
CA THR A 187 -4.97 -12.21 -1.21
C THR A 187 -4.81 -12.76 0.21
N TRP A 188 -4.34 -14.00 0.31
CA TRP A 188 -3.96 -14.63 1.57
C TRP A 188 -2.58 -15.25 1.45
N VAL A 189 -1.72 -15.00 2.42
CA VAL A 189 -0.37 -15.57 2.50
C VAL A 189 -0.22 -16.46 3.73
N PRO A 190 0.46 -17.62 3.62
CA PRO A 190 0.83 -18.41 4.78
C PRO A 190 1.92 -17.66 5.55
N LEU A 191 1.85 -17.70 6.88
CA LEU A 191 2.83 -17.02 7.73
C LEU A 191 3.30 -17.97 8.82
N ASP A 192 4.54 -17.75 9.26
CA ASP A 192 5.09 -18.40 10.41
C ASP A 192 4.32 -17.92 11.66
N LYS A 193 4.19 -18.80 12.66
CA LYS A 193 3.50 -18.49 13.91
C LYS A 193 4.17 -17.36 14.70
N ASP A 194 5.47 -17.14 14.48
CA ASP A 194 6.28 -16.14 15.16
C ASP A 194 6.43 -14.85 14.31
N ALA A 195 5.84 -14.80 13.10
CA ALA A 195 5.83 -13.61 12.27
C ALA A 195 5.08 -12.47 12.96
N THR A 196 5.74 -11.31 13.08
CA THR A 196 5.21 -10.11 13.74
C THR A 196 4.84 -9.02 12.73
N TYR A 197 5.52 -8.97 11.59
CA TYR A 197 5.25 -8.00 10.54
C TYR A 197 5.12 -8.65 9.17
N LEU A 198 4.35 -7.99 8.31
CA LEU A 198 4.39 -8.18 6.88
C LEU A 198 4.99 -6.93 6.25
N GLU A 199 6.02 -7.10 5.42
CA GLU A 199 6.63 -6.00 4.68
C GLU A 199 6.34 -6.13 3.20
N LEU A 200 5.99 -5.00 2.58
CA LEU A 200 5.63 -4.91 1.18
C LEU A 200 6.42 -3.75 0.54
N GLN A 201 6.97 -4.00 -0.63
CA GLN A 201 7.53 -2.98 -1.50
C GLN A 201 6.79 -3.00 -2.83
N LEU A 202 6.41 -1.83 -3.35
CA LEU A 202 5.63 -1.69 -4.57
C LEU A 202 6.29 -0.69 -5.54
N TRP A 203 6.42 -1.07 -6.81
CA TRP A 203 6.89 -0.19 -7.88
C TRP A 203 5.82 -0.03 -8.95
N TYR A 204 5.55 1.22 -9.31
CA TYR A 204 4.75 1.57 -10.47
C TYR A 204 5.59 1.63 -11.74
N PRO A 205 4.94 1.49 -12.91
CA PRO A 205 5.63 1.59 -14.19
C PRO A 205 6.16 3.01 -14.42
N ALA A 206 7.25 3.10 -15.18
CA ALA A 206 7.99 4.35 -15.41
C ALA A 206 7.19 5.43 -16.16
N ASN A 207 6.14 5.04 -16.87
CA ASN A 207 5.24 5.96 -17.58
C ASN A 207 4.32 6.76 -16.64
N LEU A 208 4.09 6.31 -15.40
CA LEU A 208 3.25 7.00 -14.42
C LEU A 208 4.07 7.90 -13.49
N LEU A 209 5.16 7.37 -12.97
CA LEU A 209 6.10 8.09 -12.13
C LEU A 209 7.44 8.03 -12.85
N ASN A 210 7.84 9.13 -13.50
CA ASN A 210 9.06 9.20 -14.28
C ASN A 210 10.25 8.99 -13.31
N PRO A 211 10.91 7.82 -13.33
CA PRO A 211 11.86 7.46 -12.30
C PRO A 211 13.18 8.12 -12.65
N GLY A 212 13.36 9.37 -12.23
CA GLY A 212 14.64 10.11 -12.31
C GLY A 212 15.73 9.52 -11.38
N GLY A 213 15.75 8.20 -11.23
CA GLY A 213 16.59 7.41 -10.35
C GLY A 213 15.95 6.03 -10.17
N ASP A 214 16.72 4.96 -10.40
CA ASP A 214 16.34 3.61 -9.99
C ASP A 214 15.93 3.64 -8.51
N ASP A 215 14.82 2.97 -8.17
CA ASP A 215 14.41 2.65 -6.78
C ASP A 215 13.33 3.53 -6.09
N ARG A 216 12.59 4.39 -6.79
CA ARG A 216 11.36 4.95 -6.19
C ARG A 216 10.29 3.86 -6.05
N SER A 217 9.97 3.53 -4.80
CA SER A 217 9.02 2.48 -4.42
C SER A 217 8.23 2.89 -3.20
N TYR A 218 7.02 2.36 -3.07
CA TYR A 218 6.25 2.48 -1.84
C TYR A 218 6.62 1.34 -0.89
N LEU A 219 6.91 1.67 0.37
CA LEU A 219 7.40 0.76 1.39
C LEU A 219 6.41 0.70 2.55
N PHE A 220 6.01 -0.52 2.91
CA PHE A 220 5.06 -0.75 3.98
C PHE A 220 5.59 -1.82 4.93
N GLN A 221 5.41 -1.58 6.23
CA GLN A 221 5.58 -2.56 7.29
C GLN A 221 4.31 -2.52 8.13
N MET A 222 3.54 -3.60 8.10
CA MET A 222 2.27 -3.73 8.83
C MET A 222 2.45 -4.67 10.01
N GLU A 223 1.97 -4.28 11.19
CA GLU A 223 1.97 -5.17 12.36
C GLU A 223 0.86 -6.21 12.24
N LEU A 224 1.22 -7.48 12.45
CA LEU A 224 0.30 -8.60 12.33
C LEU A 224 -0.54 -8.71 13.61
N GLY A 225 -1.83 -8.40 13.49
CA GLY A 225 -2.77 -8.48 14.61
C GLY A 225 -4.17 -8.96 14.24
N ILE A 226 -4.92 -9.37 15.27
CA ILE A 226 -6.32 -9.84 15.14
C ILE A 226 -7.31 -8.75 14.70
N ARG A 227 -7.02 -7.48 15.00
CA ARG A 227 -7.83 -6.34 14.58
C ARG A 227 -7.54 -5.93 13.13
N GLY A 228 -6.39 -6.35 12.63
CA GLY A 228 -5.79 -5.87 11.40
C GLY A 228 -5.11 -4.52 11.59
N ASP A 229 -4.23 -4.19 10.65
CA ASP A 229 -3.46 -2.96 10.57
C ASP A 229 -3.59 -2.37 9.16
N THR A 230 -3.65 -1.05 9.06
CA THR A 230 -3.77 -0.32 7.79
C THR A 230 -2.63 0.67 7.66
N ALA A 231 -1.71 0.39 6.75
CA ALA A 231 -0.66 1.31 6.39
C ALA A 231 -1.08 2.18 5.21
N ILE A 232 -0.74 3.46 5.29
CA ILE A 232 -1.11 4.49 4.32
C ILE A 232 0.16 5.06 3.70
N ASP A 233 0.09 5.34 2.41
CA ASP A 233 1.08 6.01 1.56
C ASP A 233 2.41 5.30 1.31
N GLY A 234 3.04 4.68 2.31
CA GLY A 234 4.33 4.00 2.16
C GLY A 234 5.44 4.89 1.59
N LEU A 235 5.36 6.20 1.81
CA LEU A 235 6.36 7.18 1.34
C LEU A 235 7.41 7.50 2.41
N ALA A 236 7.22 7.00 3.63
CA ALA A 236 8.18 7.19 4.71
C ALA A 236 9.54 6.58 4.35
N ALA A 237 10.62 7.34 4.57
CA ALA A 237 11.98 6.88 4.38
C ALA A 237 12.38 5.91 5.52
N VAL A 238 11.88 4.68 5.44
CA VAL A 238 12.16 3.61 6.41
C VAL A 238 13.07 2.58 5.75
N GLU A 239 14.13 2.18 6.46
CA GLU A 239 14.92 1.01 6.09
C GLU A 239 14.15 -0.25 6.50
N LEU A 240 13.73 -1.02 5.50
CA LEU A 240 12.98 -2.26 5.67
C LEU A 240 13.75 -3.44 5.08
N GLU A 241 13.58 -4.62 5.67
CA GLU A 241 14.21 -5.85 5.23
C GLU A 241 13.77 -6.23 3.81
N VAL A 242 12.55 -5.84 3.40
CA VAL A 242 12.05 -6.07 2.05
C VAL A 242 12.92 -5.42 0.97
N LYS A 243 13.61 -4.30 1.27
CA LYS A 243 14.51 -3.61 0.32
C LYS A 243 15.74 -4.43 -0.07
N ALA A 244 16.14 -5.40 0.76
CA ALA A 244 17.21 -6.34 0.40
C ALA A 244 16.80 -7.28 -0.74
N SER A 245 15.50 -7.35 -1.06
CA SER A 245 14.98 -8.14 -2.18
C SER A 245 15.14 -7.40 -3.50
N SER A 246 15.74 -8.04 -4.50
CA SER A 246 15.95 -7.44 -5.82
C SER A 246 14.63 -7.21 -6.58
N ARG A 247 14.58 -6.15 -7.40
CA ARG A 247 13.51 -5.94 -8.39
C ARG A 247 13.52 -6.99 -9.51
N ILE A 248 14.67 -7.60 -9.81
CA ILE A 248 14.84 -8.59 -10.90
C ILE A 248 14.09 -9.92 -10.60
N GLY A 249 13.64 -10.12 -9.36
CA GLY A 249 12.77 -11.23 -8.96
C GLY A 249 11.43 -10.79 -8.37
N ALA A 250 11.04 -9.53 -8.60
CA ALA A 250 9.79 -9.00 -8.07
C ALA A 250 8.59 -9.69 -8.72
N LEU A 251 7.56 -9.90 -7.91
CA LEU A 251 6.28 -10.40 -8.37
C LEU A 251 5.65 -9.38 -9.30
N THR A 252 4.94 -9.88 -10.31
CA THR A 252 4.34 -9.04 -11.36
C THR A 252 2.83 -9.24 -11.32
N LEU A 253 2.09 -8.15 -11.13
CA LEU A 253 0.63 -8.12 -11.14
C LEU A 253 0.18 -7.27 -12.33
N GLU A 254 -0.55 -7.92 -13.24
CA GLU A 254 -1.27 -7.23 -14.29
C GLU A 254 -2.59 -6.69 -13.73
N VAL A 255 -2.76 -5.37 -13.76
CA VAL A 255 -3.98 -4.73 -13.28
C VAL A 255 -4.98 -4.70 -14.44
N ALA A 256 -6.12 -5.37 -14.26
CA ALA A 256 -7.12 -5.49 -15.33
C ALA A 256 -7.67 -4.11 -15.78
N GLU A 257 -7.74 -3.89 -17.10
CA GLU A 257 -8.20 -2.62 -17.72
C GLU A 257 -9.61 -2.22 -17.29
N GLY A 258 -10.52 -3.19 -17.16
CA GLY A 258 -11.94 -2.95 -16.88
C GLY A 258 -12.82 -3.57 -17.96
N THR A 259 -14.13 -3.40 -17.83
CA THR A 259 -15.07 -3.70 -18.92
C THR A 259 -15.61 -2.35 -19.38
N PRO A 260 -15.51 -1.99 -20.67
CA PRO A 260 -16.07 -0.74 -21.15
C PRO A 260 -17.58 -0.70 -20.86
N VAL A 261 -18.06 0.45 -20.37
CA VAL A 261 -19.46 0.69 -19.99
C VAL A 261 -20.35 0.81 -21.23
#